data_AF-A0A1B9MU72-F1
#
_entry.id   AF-A0A1B9MU72-F1
#
_cell.length_a   1.000
_cell.length_b   1.000
_cell.length_c   1.000
_cell.angle_alpha   90.00
_cell.angle_beta   90.00
_cell.angle_gamma   90.00
#
_symmetry.space_group_name_H-M   'P 1'
#
loop_
_entity.id
_entity.type
_entity.pdbx_description
1 polymer ?
#
loop_
_entity_poly.entity_id
_entity_poly.type
_entity_poly.pdbx_seq_one_letter_code
_entity_poly.pdbx_strand_id
1 'polypeptide(L)'
;MFDRDKQISTFLGNGIAIPHGTTEKRDSVIQTGFKIIYYPEGINWDEDNNIAYVVIGIAAKTNEHLDILRQLTRAVIAEDTLIRIHAVKTSEDLLAILQGN
;
A
#
# COMPACT_ATOMS: atom_id res chain seq x y z
N MET A 1 6.90 11.70 2.85
CA MET A 1 5.66 10.89 2.79
C MET A 1 4.45 11.78 2.97
N PHE A 2 4.32 12.49 4.09
CA PHE A 2 3.20 13.44 4.29
C PHE A 2 3.02 14.48 3.17
N ASP A 3 4.12 15.05 2.65
CA ASP A 3 4.02 16.00 1.54
C ASP A 3 3.43 15.38 0.26
N ARG A 4 3.64 14.09 0.03
CA ARG A 4 3.08 13.36 -1.10
C ARG A 4 1.59 13.12 -0.90
N ASP A 5 1.21 12.68 0.30
CA ASP A 5 -0.17 12.34 0.64
C ASP A 5 -1.08 13.59 0.63
N LYS A 6 -0.54 14.76 0.98
CA LYS A 6 -1.24 16.05 0.84
C LYS A 6 -1.53 16.47 -0.60
N GLN A 7 -0.82 15.92 -1.59
CA GLN A 7 -1.08 16.23 -3.01
C GLN A 7 -2.25 15.41 -3.53
N ILE A 8 -2.28 14.12 -3.18
CA ILE A 8 -3.33 13.17 -3.53
C ILE A 8 -3.26 12.02 -2.54
N SER A 9 -4.43 11.52 -2.14
CA SER A 9 -4.51 10.32 -1.30
C SER A 9 -3.69 9.19 -1.89
N THR A 10 -2.93 8.52 -1.03
CA THR A 10 -2.17 7.31 -1.39
C THR A 10 -2.99 6.02 -1.22
N PHE A 11 -4.29 6.13 -0.98
CA PHE A 11 -5.24 5.01 -1.05
C PHE A 11 -5.42 4.54 -2.49
N LEU A 12 -5.41 3.22 -2.72
CA LEU A 12 -5.54 2.63 -4.05
C LEU A 12 -6.89 1.97 -4.31
N GLY A 13 -7.61 1.58 -3.25
CA GLY A 13 -8.81 0.75 -3.34
C GLY A 13 -8.67 -0.55 -2.54
N ASN A 14 -9.80 -1.23 -2.33
CA ASN A 14 -9.88 -2.53 -1.62
C ASN A 14 -9.16 -2.58 -0.27
N GLY A 15 -9.11 -1.45 0.45
CA GLY A 15 -8.47 -1.38 1.76
C GLY A 15 -6.94 -1.28 1.73
N ILE A 16 -6.33 -0.99 0.58
CA ILE A 16 -4.88 -0.91 0.41
C ILE A 16 -4.44 0.54 0.21
N ALA A 17 -3.44 0.97 0.97
CA ALA A 17 -2.77 2.25 0.81
C ALA A 17 -1.24 2.09 0.63
N ILE A 18 -0.63 3.00 -0.12
CA ILE A 18 0.80 2.92 -0.49
C ILE A 18 1.56 4.23 -0.21
N PRO A 19 1.68 4.68 1.04
CA PRO A 19 2.38 5.92 1.33
C PRO A 19 3.84 5.87 0.86
N HIS A 20 4.27 6.91 0.13
CA HIS A 20 5.62 7.00 -0.43
C HIS A 20 6.14 8.44 -0.40
N GLY A 21 7.44 8.63 -0.62
CA GLY A 21 8.06 9.95 -0.75
C GLY A 21 7.67 10.66 -2.04
N THR A 22 7.85 11.99 -2.08
CA THR A 22 7.77 12.73 -3.34
C THR A 22 9.02 12.46 -4.20
N THR A 23 8.97 12.85 -5.47
CA THR A 23 10.09 12.73 -6.41
C THR A 23 11.34 13.50 -5.96
N GLU A 24 11.16 14.64 -5.30
CA GLU A 24 12.22 15.55 -4.85
C GLU A 24 12.98 15.00 -3.62
N LYS A 25 12.41 14.00 -2.94
CA LYS A 25 12.98 13.38 -1.74
C LYS A 25 13.67 12.04 -2.01
N ARG A 26 13.83 11.65 -3.29
CA ARG A 26 14.46 10.37 -3.67
C ARG A 26 15.89 10.22 -3.16
N ASP A 27 16.67 11.30 -3.15
CA ASP A 27 18.05 11.28 -2.66
C ASP A 27 18.16 11.01 -1.15
N SER A 28 17.04 11.13 -0.42
CA SER A 28 16.97 10.75 1.00
C SER A 28 16.82 9.23 1.20
N VAL A 29 16.58 8.45 0.14
CA VAL A 29 16.45 7.00 0.22
C VAL A 29 17.85 6.37 0.25
N ILE A 30 18.26 5.84 1.41
CA ILE A 30 19.55 5.14 1.56
C ILE A 30 19.55 3.84 0.74
N GLN A 31 18.47 3.06 0.84
CA GLN A 31 18.28 1.78 0.16
C GLN A 31 16.80 1.62 -0.21
N THR A 32 16.53 1.07 -1.40
CA THR A 32 15.17 0.71 -1.80
C THR A 32 14.62 -0.37 -0.88
N GLY A 33 13.39 -0.17 -0.42
CA GLY A 33 12.68 -1.14 0.39
C GLY A 33 11.22 -0.76 0.59
N PHE A 34 10.47 -1.69 1.14
CA PHE A 34 9.10 -1.46 1.53
C PHE A 34 8.81 -2.09 2.88
N LYS A 35 7.74 -1.63 3.52
CA LYS A 35 7.23 -2.20 4.77
C LYS A 35 5.72 -2.31 4.69
N ILE A 36 5.22 -3.51 4.97
CA ILE A 36 3.80 -3.80 5.03
C ILE A 36 3.37 -3.72 6.49
N ILE A 37 2.28 -3.01 6.75
CA ILE A 37 1.61 -2.95 8.05
C ILE A 37 0.17 -3.34 7.82
N TYR A 38 -0.30 -4.31 8.62
CA TYR A 38 -1.68 -4.77 8.60
C TYR A 38 -2.42 -4.24 9.83
N TYR A 39 -3.56 -3.61 9.59
CA TYR A 39 -4.49 -3.07 10.57
C TYR A 39 -5.80 -3.88 10.46
N PRO A 40 -5.99 -4.93 11.28
CA PRO A 40 -7.18 -5.78 11.19
C PRO A 40 -8.49 -5.01 11.37
N GLU A 41 -8.48 -3.98 12.22
CA GLU A 41 -9.63 -3.10 12.48
C GLU A 41 -9.78 -1.98 11.45
N GLY A 42 -8.81 -1.84 10.54
CA GLY A 42 -8.73 -0.74 9.60
C GLY A 42 -8.36 0.59 10.27
N ILE A 43 -7.89 1.53 9.46
CA ILE A 43 -7.66 2.92 9.85
C ILE A 43 -8.30 3.85 8.83
N ASN A 44 -8.89 4.95 9.29
CA ASN A 44 -9.29 6.00 8.37
C ASN A 44 -8.05 6.59 7.71
N TRP A 45 -7.98 6.54 6.38
CA TRP A 45 -6.80 6.90 5.62
C TRP A 45 -6.82 8.34 5.12
N ASP A 46 -7.98 8.80 4.64
CA ASP A 46 -8.13 10.12 4.03
C ASP A 46 -9.47 10.78 4.38
N GLU A 47 -9.68 11.99 3.87
CA GLU A 47 -10.87 12.81 4.15
C GLU A 47 -12.15 12.24 3.50
N ASP A 48 -12.00 11.35 2.51
CA ASP A 48 -13.11 10.66 1.85
C ASP A 48 -13.62 9.44 2.66
N ASN A 49 -13.07 9.23 3.87
CA ASN A 49 -13.36 8.10 4.76
C ASN A 49 -12.97 6.73 4.15
N ASN A 50 -11.95 6.70 3.29
CA ASN A 50 -11.40 5.43 2.84
C ASN A 50 -10.73 4.71 4.02
N ILE A 51 -11.10 3.45 4.24
CA ILE A 51 -10.53 2.64 5.31
C ILE A 51 -9.39 1.78 4.76
N ALA A 52 -8.17 1.99 5.23
CA ALA A 52 -7.02 1.16 4.91
C ALA A 52 -6.83 0.07 5.96
N TYR A 53 -6.77 -1.18 5.51
CA TYR A 53 -6.40 -2.35 6.32
C TYR A 53 -4.96 -2.76 6.06
N VAL A 54 -4.43 -2.48 4.87
CA VAL A 54 -3.05 -2.79 4.50
C VAL A 54 -2.36 -1.52 4.05
N VAL A 55 -1.26 -1.18 4.71
CA VAL A 55 -0.45 0.00 4.40
C VAL A 55 0.94 -0.46 3.99
N ILE A 56 1.36 -0.08 2.78
CA ILE A 56 2.65 -0.47 2.20
C ILE A 56 3.50 0.78 2.05
N GLY A 57 4.33 1.06 3.05
CA GLY A 57 5.27 2.16 2.99
C GLY A 57 6.40 1.84 2.01
N ILE A 58 6.65 2.71 1.04
CA ILE A 58 7.65 2.49 -0.01
C ILE A 58 8.72 3.59 0.04
N ALA A 59 9.98 3.16 0.11
CA ALA A 59 11.16 4.00 -0.11
C ALA A 59 11.90 3.47 -1.33
N ALA A 60 11.90 4.20 -2.44
CA ALA A 60 12.52 3.76 -3.70
C ALA A 60 13.40 4.88 -4.26
N LYS A 61 14.63 4.53 -4.69
CA LYS A 61 15.56 5.48 -5.34
C LYS A 61 15.10 5.88 -6.73
N THR A 62 14.43 4.97 -7.44
CA THR A 62 13.97 5.16 -8.81
C THR A 62 12.46 4.93 -8.92
N ASN A 63 11.97 4.64 -10.13
CA ASN A 63 10.56 4.32 -10.37
C ASN A 63 10.16 2.90 -9.90
N GLU A 64 10.96 2.22 -9.08
CA GLU A 64 10.68 0.87 -8.54
C GLU A 64 9.34 0.78 -7.78
N HIS A 65 8.84 1.88 -7.23
CA HIS A 65 7.49 1.92 -6.65
C HIS A 65 6.40 1.60 -7.70
N LEU A 66 6.62 1.87 -8.98
CA LEU A 66 5.72 1.48 -10.06
C LEU A 66 5.68 -0.04 -10.27
N ASP A 67 6.78 -0.75 -10.01
CA ASP A 67 6.82 -2.21 -10.13
C ASP A 67 6.11 -2.88 -8.95
N ILE A 68 6.20 -2.27 -7.76
CA ILE A 68 5.37 -2.64 -6.61
C ILE A 68 3.89 -2.39 -6.94
N LEU A 69 3.55 -1.21 -7.47
CA LEU A 69 2.19 -0.88 -7.89
C LEU A 69 1.62 -1.87 -8.90
N ARG A 70 2.41 -2.28 -9.91
CA ARG A 70 2.01 -3.28 -10.90
C ARG A 70 1.68 -4.63 -10.27
N GLN A 71 2.49 -5.08 -9.31
CA GLN A 71 2.21 -6.32 -8.57
C GLN A 71 0.92 -6.19 -7.75
N LEU A 72 0.76 -5.07 -7.05
CA LEU A 72 -0.42 -4.81 -6.22
C LEU A 72 -1.70 -4.57 -7.03
N THR A 73 -1.60 -4.18 -8.29
CA THR A 73 -2.76 -3.83 -9.13
C THR A 73 -3.78 -4.97 -9.16
N ARG A 74 -3.34 -6.23 -9.16
CA ARG A 74 -4.25 -7.39 -9.14
C ARG A 74 -5.08 -7.46 -7.86
N ALA A 75 -4.46 -7.26 -6.70
CA ALA A 75 -5.17 -7.20 -5.42
C ALA A 75 -6.09 -5.96 -5.37
N VAL A 76 -5.64 -4.82 -5.89
CA VAL A 76 -6.44 -3.59 -5.88
C VAL A 76 -7.70 -3.69 -6.74
N ILE A 77 -7.70 -4.48 -7.82
CA ILE A 77 -8.86 -4.62 -8.72
C ILE A 77 -9.72 -5.86 -8.47
N ALA A 78 -9.21 -6.88 -7.77
CA ALA A 78 -9.95 -8.11 -7.53
C ALA A 78 -11.06 -7.89 -6.50
N GLU A 79 -12.31 -8.18 -6.89
CA GLU A 79 -13.53 -7.91 -6.11
C GLU A 79 -13.53 -8.57 -4.71
N ASP A 80 -12.84 -9.70 -4.56
CA ASP A 80 -12.77 -10.48 -3.33
C ASP A 80 -11.63 -10.05 -2.39
N THR A 81 -10.77 -9.12 -2.81
CA THR A 81 -9.57 -8.75 -2.04
C THR A 81 -9.90 -8.28 -0.63
N LEU A 82 -10.91 -7.44 -0.47
CA LEU A 82 -11.28 -6.93 0.85
C LEU A 82 -11.75 -8.07 1.78
N ILE A 83 -12.55 -9.01 1.26
CA ILE A 83 -13.00 -10.19 1.99
C ILE A 83 -11.81 -11.04 2.43
N ARG A 84 -10.84 -11.24 1.53
CA ARG A 84 -9.62 -11.99 1.82
C ARG A 84 -8.75 -11.30 2.86
N ILE A 85 -8.63 -9.97 2.80
CA ILE A 85 -7.90 -9.17 3.79
C ILE A 85 -8.52 -9.33 5.20
N HIS A 86 -9.86 -9.39 5.31
CA HIS A 86 -10.52 -9.64 6.60
C HIS A 86 -10.32 -11.07 7.14
N ALA A 87 -9.94 -12.02 6.28
CA ALA A 87 -9.70 -13.40 6.67
C ALA A 87 -8.22 -13.70 7.02
N VAL A 88 -7.32 -12.72 6.87
CA VAL A 88 -5.87 -12.85 7.14
C VAL A 88 -5.62 -13.24 8.60
N LYS A 89 -4.78 -14.27 8.81
CA LYS A 89 -4.31 -14.69 10.14
C LYS A 89 -2.80 -14.70 10.26
N THR A 90 -2.11 -14.79 9.14
CA THR A 90 -0.65 -14.88 9.06
C THR A 90 -0.08 -13.89 8.05
N SER A 91 1.23 -13.63 8.15
CA SER A 91 1.96 -12.84 7.16
C SER A 91 1.91 -13.45 5.76
N GLU A 92 1.87 -14.78 5.70
CA GLU A 92 1.83 -15.57 4.47
C GLU A 92 0.49 -15.39 3.75
N ASP A 93 -0.63 -15.39 4.49
CA ASP A 93 -1.96 -15.11 3.93
C ASP A 93 -1.98 -13.72 3.26
N LEU A 94 -1.45 -12.72 3.97
CA LEU A 94 -1.39 -11.36 3.46
C LEU A 94 -0.49 -11.26 2.23
N LEU A 95 0.67 -11.91 2.25
CA LEU A 95 1.57 -11.90 1.11
C LEU A 95 0.94 -12.55 -0.13
N ALA A 96 0.20 -13.65 0.04
CA ALA A 96 -0.50 -14.32 -1.05
C ALA A 96 -1.53 -13.39 -1.72
N ILE A 97 -2.30 -12.64 -0.91
CA ILE A 97 -3.25 -11.63 -1.41
C ILE A 97 -2.52 -10.56 -2.23
N LEU A 98 -1.44 -9.99 -1.70
CA LEU A 98 -0.70 -8.90 -2.34
C LEU A 98 0.03 -9.34 -3.63
N GLN A 99 0.34 -10.63 -3.75
CA GLN A 99 0.91 -11.22 -4.97
C GLN A 99 -0.17 -11.56 -6.02
N GLY A 100 -1.46 -11.42 -5.68
CA GLY A 100 -2.58 -11.77 -6.56
C GLY A 100 -2.74 -13.27 -6.78
N ASN A 101 -2.29 -14.08 -5.81
CA ASN A 101 -2.51 -15.53 -5.77
C ASN A 101 -3.80 -15.88 -5.05
#